data_AF-A0A0T1UG68-F1
#
_entry.id   AF-A0A0T1UG68-F1
#
_cell.length_a   1.000
_cell.length_b   1.000
_cell.length_c   1.000
_cell.angle_alpha   90.00
_cell.angle_beta   90.00
_cell.angle_gamma   90.00
#
_symmetry.space_group_name_H-M   'P 1'
#
loop_
_entity.id
_entity.type
_entity.pdbx_description
1 polymer ?
#
loop_
_entity_poly.entity_id
_entity_poly.type
_entity_poly.pdbx_seq_one_letter_code
_entity_poly.pdbx_strand_id
1 'polypeptide(L)'
;MAGRRHRERAPLRIRLRRNRGRRLRRLAYAFLTLLATLCAAAVVAYHLTSIPKPHPETVTQSTVFLDADGAYLGRRGPVDRQDIPLSAVPRHVQEAVIAAENRSFRTDSGISPRAITRAALATLTGGDPQGGSTITQQYVKNALLSPEHSLARKAREALIAIKLDRTRTKDEILEGYLDTVYFGRGAAGIQSAARNYFGVDAKSLTVAQGAALASILNIPSYYEKAGSDPKVTAKLENRWEWVLDAMAASGSITAKQRAAARFPAFRFYPPGETEGQRQYLIDIAAKEAADRLGITEDRLASGGYSVTTTFDLALQDSATQLVQKHPGGEKGVRVHTAVVGMVPGDGAVRVLYGGSDYARQSFNDAVSGAVEAGTALDPFSEVEDAGEPLGKLLRMPAPTPLDLTSAYATVAADGRYTTPYTVARITREGRTVYRARPDARQVLDEKEALVAGARSGAGPTPVAVGVDGDVDGDVDSDSNAGSAAEVKGFAVAGAGGGITRRTVWTTGYDGRLALTVALFADRAGDKKGTTVPAQLPNEPSPTQFAQNVAAGIWDAATSKGGSRSATARAAERDAERDAAN
;
A
#
# COMPACT_ATOMS: atom_id res chain seq x y z
N MET A 1 2.84 -80.24 -84.26
CA MET A 1 3.95 -79.55 -83.59
C MET A 1 3.63 -78.07 -83.48
N ALA A 2 3.90 -77.49 -82.31
CA ALA A 2 3.42 -76.20 -81.85
C ALA A 2 4.25 -75.01 -82.38
N GLY A 3 3.59 -73.87 -82.59
CA GLY A 3 4.24 -72.57 -82.86
C GLY A 3 3.43 -71.43 -82.24
N ARG A 4 3.74 -71.11 -80.97
CA ARG A 4 3.15 -70.02 -80.19
C ARG A 4 3.49 -68.66 -80.83
N ARG A 5 2.49 -67.85 -81.20
CA ARG A 5 2.67 -66.42 -81.48
C ARG A 5 2.46 -65.61 -80.20
N HIS A 6 3.52 -64.96 -79.75
CA HIS A 6 3.54 -64.03 -78.61
C HIS A 6 2.66 -62.80 -78.91
N ARG A 7 1.70 -62.51 -78.02
CA ARG A 7 1.07 -61.18 -77.91
C ARG A 7 2.00 -60.29 -77.08
N GLU A 8 2.57 -59.27 -77.70
CA GLU A 8 3.19 -58.16 -76.96
C GLU A 8 2.10 -57.33 -76.29
N ARG A 9 2.14 -57.26 -74.95
CA ARG A 9 1.39 -56.28 -74.16
C ARG A 9 2.29 -55.07 -73.94
N ALA A 10 1.92 -53.92 -74.48
CA ALA A 10 2.56 -52.64 -74.15
C ALA A 10 2.42 -52.35 -72.63
N PRO A 11 3.49 -51.93 -71.93
CA PRO A 11 3.40 -51.60 -70.51
C PRO A 11 2.68 -50.27 -70.28
N LEU A 12 1.51 -50.35 -69.63
CA LEU A 12 0.77 -49.24 -69.01
C LEU A 12 1.55 -48.66 -67.81
N ARG A 13 2.73 -48.09 -68.02
CA ARG A 13 3.51 -47.45 -66.95
C ARG A 13 4.20 -46.15 -67.36
N ILE A 14 3.55 -45.29 -68.14
CA ILE A 14 4.01 -43.89 -68.33
C ILE A 14 2.83 -42.91 -68.41
N ARG A 15 1.97 -42.83 -67.39
CA ARG A 15 1.01 -41.70 -67.29
C ARG A 15 0.83 -41.07 -65.89
N LEU A 16 1.36 -41.68 -64.83
CA LEU A 16 1.10 -41.22 -63.45
C LEU A 16 2.13 -40.22 -62.87
N ARG A 17 3.26 -39.95 -63.56
CA ARG A 17 4.30 -39.03 -63.06
C ARG A 17 4.09 -37.56 -63.46
N ARG A 18 3.26 -37.28 -64.48
CA ARG A 18 3.07 -35.92 -65.06
C ARG A 18 2.04 -35.04 -64.30
N ASN A 19 1.14 -35.64 -63.52
CA ASN A 19 0.09 -34.91 -62.79
C ASN A 19 0.49 -34.44 -61.39
N ARG A 20 1.47 -35.08 -60.73
CA ARG A 20 1.97 -34.64 -59.41
C ARG A 20 2.70 -33.30 -59.49
N GLY A 21 3.55 -33.09 -60.50
CA GLY A 21 4.25 -31.81 -60.70
C GLY A 21 3.32 -30.64 -61.06
N ARG A 22 2.24 -30.89 -61.80
CA ARG A 22 1.21 -29.88 -62.09
C ARG A 22 0.39 -29.51 -60.85
N ARG A 23 0.05 -30.49 -59.98
CA ARG A 23 -0.61 -30.24 -58.70
C ARG A 23 0.30 -29.49 -57.72
N LEU A 24 1.59 -29.87 -57.63
CA LEU A 24 2.57 -29.17 -56.80
C LEU A 24 2.75 -27.71 -57.24
N ARG A 25 2.85 -27.45 -58.55
CA ARG A 25 2.94 -26.08 -59.09
C ARG A 25 1.67 -25.28 -58.81
N ARG A 26 0.48 -25.87 -58.97
CA ARG A 26 -0.79 -25.21 -58.62
C ARG A 26 -0.90 -24.88 -57.13
N LEU A 27 -0.45 -25.79 -56.26
CA LEU A 27 -0.39 -25.55 -54.82
C LEU A 27 0.63 -24.46 -54.47
N ALA A 28 1.79 -24.46 -55.12
CA ALA A 28 2.79 -23.40 -54.94
C ALA A 28 2.28 -22.04 -55.42
N TYR A 29 1.62 -21.97 -56.57
CA TYR A 29 0.99 -20.73 -57.04
C TYR A 29 -0.12 -20.28 -56.11
N ALA A 30 -1.01 -21.18 -55.68
CA ALA A 30 -2.07 -20.86 -54.71
C ALA A 30 -1.50 -20.34 -53.38
N PHE A 31 -0.40 -20.94 -52.91
CA PHE A 31 0.32 -20.48 -51.71
C PHE A 31 0.97 -19.10 -51.92
N LEU A 32 1.63 -18.86 -53.05
CA LEU A 32 2.23 -17.57 -53.37
C LEU A 32 1.18 -16.47 -53.56
N THR A 33 0.05 -16.77 -54.21
CA THR A 33 -1.06 -15.82 -54.35
C THR A 33 -1.72 -15.52 -53.01
N LEU A 34 -1.89 -16.53 -52.15
CA LEU A 34 -2.38 -16.32 -50.78
C LEU A 34 -1.41 -15.42 -50.00
N LEU A 35 -0.11 -15.71 -50.07
CA LEU A 35 0.91 -14.91 -49.40
C LEU A 35 0.93 -13.46 -49.90
N ALA A 36 0.90 -13.25 -51.23
CA ALA A 36 0.85 -11.91 -51.83
C ALA A 36 -0.42 -11.14 -51.41
N THR A 37 -1.57 -11.83 -51.37
CA THR A 37 -2.83 -11.23 -50.91
C THR A 37 -2.78 -10.84 -49.43
N LEU A 38 -2.20 -11.70 -48.58
CA LEU A 38 -1.99 -11.40 -47.16
C LEU A 38 -1.02 -10.22 -46.97
N CYS A 39 0.05 -10.14 -47.76
CA CYS A 39 0.97 -9.00 -47.74
C CYS A 39 0.27 -7.70 -48.17
N ALA A 40 -0.50 -7.72 -49.26
CA ALA A 40 -1.24 -6.56 -49.74
C ALA A 40 -2.28 -6.11 -48.69
N ALA A 41 -3.02 -7.04 -48.09
CA ALA A 41 -3.95 -6.75 -47.01
C ALA A 41 -3.27 -6.13 -45.78
N ALA A 42 -2.08 -6.62 -45.40
CA ALA A 42 -1.29 -6.05 -44.31
C ALA A 42 -0.79 -4.63 -44.61
N VAL A 43 -0.39 -4.35 -45.86
CA VAL A 43 0.00 -2.99 -46.29
C VAL A 43 -1.19 -2.04 -46.24
N VAL A 44 -2.35 -2.44 -46.77
CA VAL A 44 -3.58 -1.64 -46.69
C VAL A 44 -3.96 -1.38 -45.23
N ALA A 45 -3.95 -2.41 -44.39
CA ALA A 45 -4.23 -2.29 -42.96
C ALA A 45 -3.25 -1.34 -42.25
N TYR A 46 -1.96 -1.37 -42.59
CA TYR A 46 -0.95 -0.45 -42.06
C TYR A 46 -1.27 1.02 -42.39
N HIS A 47 -1.65 1.30 -43.64
CA HIS A 47 -2.00 2.66 -44.05
C HIS A 47 -3.30 3.17 -43.42
N LEU A 48 -4.28 2.31 -43.21
CA LEU A 48 -5.55 2.64 -42.56
C LEU A 48 -5.44 2.75 -41.03
N THR A 49 -4.40 2.17 -40.42
CA THR A 49 -4.22 2.18 -38.96
C THR A 49 -3.57 3.49 -38.50
N SER A 50 -4.30 4.34 -37.79
CA SER A 50 -3.74 5.50 -37.08
C SER A 50 -3.13 5.08 -35.73
N ILE A 51 -2.17 5.85 -35.23
CA ILE A 51 -1.69 5.71 -33.85
C ILE A 51 -2.77 6.32 -32.94
N PRO A 52 -3.39 5.55 -32.03
CA PRO A 52 -4.39 6.07 -31.10
C PRO A 52 -3.78 7.12 -30.16
N LYS A 53 -4.62 7.98 -29.58
CA LYS A 53 -4.22 8.75 -28.39
C LYS A 53 -4.09 7.80 -27.19
N PRO A 54 -3.24 8.11 -26.19
CA PRO A 54 -3.16 7.33 -24.97
C PRO A 54 -4.51 7.19 -24.27
N HIS A 55 -4.76 6.04 -23.64
CA HIS A 55 -6.00 5.81 -22.91
C HIS A 55 -6.11 6.74 -21.68
N PRO A 56 -7.29 7.31 -21.35
CA PRO A 56 -7.43 8.20 -20.19
C PRO A 56 -7.02 7.54 -18.87
N GLU A 57 -7.28 6.24 -18.71
CA GLU A 57 -6.89 5.47 -17.53
C GLU A 57 -5.37 5.38 -17.33
N THR A 58 -4.58 5.51 -18.41
CA THR A 58 -3.11 5.56 -18.30
C THR A 58 -2.58 6.90 -17.76
N VAL A 59 -3.44 7.91 -17.60
CA VAL A 59 -3.08 9.25 -17.10
C VAL A 59 -3.38 9.39 -15.59
N THR A 60 -4.06 8.41 -14.99
CA THR A 60 -4.49 8.44 -13.59
C THR A 60 -3.34 8.04 -12.65
N GLN A 61 -3.08 8.81 -11.60
CA GLN A 61 -2.03 8.53 -10.61
C GLN A 61 -2.65 8.27 -9.23
N SER A 62 -2.32 7.14 -8.60
CA SER A 62 -2.71 6.86 -7.21
C SER A 62 -2.14 7.91 -6.26
N THR A 63 -2.92 8.24 -5.22
CA THR A 63 -2.42 8.97 -4.07
C THR A 63 -1.84 8.02 -3.04
N VAL A 64 -0.61 8.32 -2.59
CA VAL A 64 0.13 7.53 -1.60
C VAL A 64 0.02 8.17 -0.23
N PHE A 65 -0.23 7.35 0.79
CA PHE A 65 -0.25 7.74 2.20
C PHE A 65 1.00 7.23 2.90
N LEU A 66 1.64 8.10 3.66
CA LEU A 66 2.83 7.83 4.44
C LEU A 66 2.54 8.11 5.92
N ASP A 67 3.24 7.43 6.82
CA ASP A 67 3.20 7.73 8.25
C ASP A 67 4.06 8.96 8.60
N ALA A 68 4.14 9.31 9.89
CA ALA A 68 4.90 10.47 10.37
C ALA A 68 6.40 10.41 10.04
N ASP A 69 6.97 9.20 9.95
CA ASP A 69 8.39 8.97 9.65
C ASP A 69 8.64 8.75 8.14
N GLY A 70 7.59 8.80 7.31
CA GLY A 70 7.66 8.58 5.86
C GLY A 70 7.57 7.11 5.44
N ALA A 71 7.28 6.18 6.37
CA ALA A 71 6.99 4.79 6.06
C ALA A 71 5.64 4.67 5.31
N TYR A 72 5.45 3.58 4.55
CA TYR A 72 4.32 3.49 3.63
C TYR A 72 3.11 2.99 4.40
N LEU A 73 2.07 3.81 4.45
CA LEU A 73 0.80 3.47 5.08
C LEU A 73 -0.10 2.72 4.09
N GLY A 74 -0.25 3.27 2.87
CA GLY A 74 -1.05 2.67 1.81
C GLY A 74 -1.28 3.62 0.65
N ARG A 75 -2.28 3.34 -0.18
CA ARG A 75 -2.62 4.18 -1.34
C ARG A 75 -4.11 4.16 -1.65
N ARG A 76 -4.58 5.18 -2.38
CA ARG A 76 -5.90 5.21 -3.04
C ARG A 76 -5.71 5.40 -4.54
N GLY A 77 -6.61 4.85 -5.34
CA GLY A 77 -6.58 4.90 -6.80
C GLY A 77 -5.94 3.67 -7.46
N PRO A 78 -6.15 3.49 -8.77
CA PRO A 78 -5.85 2.24 -9.46
C PRO A 78 -4.34 1.96 -9.59
N VAL A 79 -3.55 2.95 -10.03
CA VAL A 79 -2.11 2.79 -10.28
C VAL A 79 -1.36 4.11 -10.01
N ASP A 80 -0.25 4.05 -9.26
CA ASP A 80 0.72 5.14 -9.09
C ASP A 80 1.58 5.21 -10.35
N ARG A 81 1.53 6.34 -11.05
CA ARG A 81 2.38 6.63 -12.21
C ARG A 81 3.07 7.96 -11.98
N GLN A 82 4.35 8.05 -12.28
CA GLN A 82 5.09 9.31 -12.27
C GLN A 82 5.98 9.33 -13.50
N ASP A 83 5.69 10.24 -14.43
CA ASP A 83 6.49 10.40 -15.64
C ASP A 83 7.87 10.95 -15.27
N ILE A 84 8.92 10.37 -15.84
CA ILE A 84 10.30 10.81 -15.63
C ILE A 84 11.02 10.83 -16.98
N PRO A 85 11.73 11.93 -17.34
CA PRO A 85 12.48 11.93 -18.59
C PRO A 85 13.51 10.80 -18.59
N LEU A 86 13.68 10.12 -19.73
CA LEU A 86 14.59 8.98 -19.86
C LEU A 86 16.03 9.33 -19.47
N SER A 87 16.42 10.59 -19.66
CA SER A 87 17.74 11.11 -19.26
C SER A 87 18.00 11.06 -17.75
N ALA A 88 16.95 11.06 -16.93
CA ALA A 88 17.06 10.89 -15.48
C ALA A 88 17.04 9.42 -15.04
N VAL A 89 16.65 8.49 -15.93
CA VAL A 89 16.74 7.04 -15.66
C VAL A 89 18.18 6.57 -15.94
N PRO A 90 18.91 6.00 -14.97
CA PRO A 90 20.30 5.62 -15.17
C PRO A 90 20.45 4.59 -16.29
N ARG A 91 21.52 4.72 -17.09
CA ARG A 91 21.70 3.87 -18.28
C ARG A 91 21.72 2.37 -17.95
N HIS A 92 22.30 1.96 -16.82
CA HIS A 92 22.28 0.56 -16.40
C HIS A 92 20.87 0.05 -16.10
N VAL A 93 19.93 0.90 -15.67
CA VAL A 93 18.53 0.52 -15.45
C VAL A 93 17.82 0.35 -16.78
N GLN A 94 18.01 1.27 -17.72
CA GLN A 94 17.48 1.17 -19.08
C GLN A 94 17.93 -0.14 -19.75
N GLU A 95 19.24 -0.43 -19.66
CA GLU A 95 19.82 -1.63 -20.25
C GLU A 95 19.41 -2.92 -19.52
N ALA A 96 19.12 -2.87 -18.21
CA ALA A 96 18.55 -4.01 -17.49
C ALA A 96 17.20 -4.43 -18.08
N VAL A 97 16.32 -3.46 -18.33
CA VAL A 97 15.00 -3.69 -18.93
C VAL A 97 15.14 -4.21 -20.36
N ILE A 98 16.01 -3.61 -21.18
CA ILE A 98 16.29 -4.07 -22.55
C ILE A 98 16.83 -5.51 -22.53
N ALA A 99 17.78 -5.83 -21.65
CA ALA A 99 18.37 -7.16 -21.55
C ALA A 99 17.34 -8.22 -21.14
N ALA A 100 16.40 -7.85 -20.26
CA ALA A 100 15.37 -8.72 -19.72
C ALA A 100 14.21 -8.96 -20.70
N GLU A 101 13.73 -7.90 -21.35
CA GLU A 101 12.49 -7.92 -22.15
C GLU A 101 12.74 -8.04 -23.66
N ASN A 102 13.75 -7.33 -24.19
CA ASN A 102 13.93 -7.20 -25.64
C ASN A 102 15.38 -6.83 -26.03
N ARG A 103 16.30 -7.79 -26.04
CA ARG A 103 17.73 -7.54 -26.36
C ARG A 103 17.99 -6.84 -27.69
N SER A 104 17.13 -7.03 -28.70
CA SER A 104 17.24 -6.36 -30.01
C SER A 104 16.63 -4.97 -30.06
N PHE A 105 16.07 -4.44 -28.97
CA PHE A 105 15.18 -3.26 -28.96
C PHE A 105 15.74 -2.08 -29.74
N ARG A 106 17.02 -1.76 -29.52
CA ARG A 106 17.70 -0.63 -30.18
C ARG A 106 17.78 -0.76 -31.71
N THR A 107 17.61 -1.96 -32.25
CA THR A 107 17.84 -2.30 -33.67
C THR A 107 16.66 -2.96 -34.38
N ASP A 108 15.66 -3.45 -33.64
CA ASP A 108 14.47 -4.03 -34.26
C ASP A 108 13.54 -2.96 -34.84
N SER A 109 12.53 -3.39 -35.61
CA SER A 109 11.59 -2.48 -36.30
C SER A 109 10.23 -2.43 -35.60
N GLY A 110 10.24 -2.41 -34.26
CA GLY A 110 9.04 -2.43 -33.42
C GLY A 110 8.41 -3.82 -33.26
N ILE A 111 8.81 -4.79 -34.08
CA ILE A 111 8.50 -6.22 -33.92
C ILE A 111 9.78 -7.05 -34.09
N SER A 112 9.81 -8.27 -33.56
CA SER A 112 10.93 -9.20 -33.73
C SER A 112 10.52 -10.44 -34.52
N PRO A 113 10.78 -10.48 -35.84
CA PRO A 113 10.47 -11.66 -36.67
C PRO A 113 11.13 -12.93 -36.13
N ARG A 114 12.39 -12.83 -35.65
CA ARG A 114 13.10 -13.96 -35.01
C ARG A 114 12.37 -14.47 -33.77
N ALA A 115 11.87 -13.57 -32.91
CA ALA A 115 11.11 -13.96 -31.73
C ALA A 115 9.76 -14.59 -32.10
N ILE A 116 9.06 -14.06 -33.11
CA ILE A 116 7.81 -14.62 -33.63
C ILE A 116 8.03 -16.02 -34.19
N THR A 117 9.05 -16.23 -35.04
CA THR A 117 9.35 -17.55 -35.61
C THR A 117 9.73 -18.57 -34.53
N ARG A 118 10.53 -18.15 -33.53
CA ARG A 118 10.91 -19.01 -32.39
C ARG A 118 9.71 -19.37 -31.52
N ALA A 119 8.84 -18.41 -31.22
CA ALA A 119 7.62 -18.66 -30.45
C ALA A 119 6.67 -19.62 -31.19
N ALA A 120 6.49 -19.43 -32.51
CA ALA A 120 5.69 -20.32 -33.33
C ALA A 120 6.27 -21.75 -33.37
N LEU A 121 7.60 -21.88 -33.48
CA LEU A 121 8.27 -23.19 -33.44
C LEU A 121 8.09 -23.87 -32.08
N ALA A 122 8.28 -23.14 -30.98
CA ALA A 122 8.11 -23.68 -29.62
C ALA A 122 6.68 -24.21 -29.39
N THR A 123 5.65 -23.47 -29.83
CA THR A 123 4.25 -23.92 -29.75
C THR A 123 4.00 -25.18 -30.58
N LEU A 124 4.62 -25.29 -31.77
CA LEU A 124 4.47 -26.46 -32.64
C LEU A 124 5.23 -27.69 -32.12
N THR A 125 6.35 -27.49 -31.42
CA THR A 125 7.17 -28.57 -30.85
C THR A 125 6.81 -28.92 -29.41
N GLY A 126 5.79 -28.29 -28.82
CA GLY A 126 5.37 -28.52 -27.44
C GLY A 126 6.35 -28.00 -26.38
N GLY A 127 7.22 -27.05 -26.74
CA GLY A 127 8.14 -26.40 -25.80
C GLY A 127 7.46 -25.30 -24.98
N ASP A 128 8.13 -24.83 -23.94
CA ASP A 128 7.60 -23.74 -23.09
C ASP A 128 7.26 -22.50 -23.92
N PRO A 129 6.08 -21.89 -23.72
CA PRO A 129 5.70 -20.66 -24.42
C PRO A 129 6.70 -19.55 -24.15
N GLN A 130 7.52 -19.19 -25.14
CA GLN A 130 8.44 -18.06 -25.01
C GLN A 130 7.73 -16.76 -25.40
N GLY A 131 7.80 -15.74 -24.51
CA GLY A 131 7.28 -14.41 -24.77
C GLY A 131 7.96 -13.79 -26.00
N GLY A 132 7.17 -13.55 -27.06
CA GLY A 132 7.66 -13.03 -28.34
C GLY A 132 7.38 -11.55 -28.59
N SER A 133 6.86 -10.80 -27.61
CA SER A 133 6.48 -9.38 -27.79
C SER A 133 7.65 -8.44 -27.50
N THR A 134 7.89 -7.49 -28.38
CA THR A 134 8.90 -6.42 -28.21
C THR A 134 8.46 -5.37 -27.18
N ILE A 135 9.40 -4.57 -26.69
CA ILE A 135 9.10 -3.39 -25.84
C ILE A 135 8.10 -2.47 -26.55
N THR A 136 8.28 -2.19 -27.84
CA THR A 136 7.34 -1.36 -28.61
C THR A 136 5.94 -1.96 -28.66
N GLN A 137 5.81 -3.28 -28.85
CA GLN A 137 4.51 -3.96 -28.81
C GLN A 137 3.88 -3.89 -27.42
N GLN A 138 4.67 -4.07 -26.37
CA GLN A 138 4.19 -3.96 -25.00
C GLN A 138 3.74 -2.52 -24.66
N TYR A 139 4.47 -1.50 -25.13
CA TYR A 139 4.09 -0.10 -24.96
C TYR A 139 2.75 0.19 -25.66
N VAL A 140 2.60 -0.21 -26.93
CA VAL A 140 1.33 -0.06 -27.66
C VAL A 140 0.18 -0.76 -26.93
N LYS A 141 0.42 -1.98 -26.44
CA LYS A 141 -0.56 -2.77 -25.69
C LYS A 141 -1.03 -2.04 -24.42
N ASN A 142 -0.09 -1.44 -23.68
CA ASN A 142 -0.38 -0.85 -22.36
C ASN A 142 -0.86 0.61 -22.47
N ALA A 143 -0.40 1.37 -23.45
CA ALA A 143 -0.66 2.81 -23.56
C ALA A 143 -1.81 3.17 -24.51
N LEU A 144 -2.03 2.38 -25.57
CA LEU A 144 -2.81 2.84 -26.74
C LEU A 144 -4.04 1.98 -27.08
N LEU A 145 -4.17 0.78 -26.51
CA LEU A 145 -5.24 -0.17 -26.85
C LEU A 145 -5.97 -0.65 -25.61
N SER A 146 -7.24 -1.05 -25.79
CA SER A 146 -8.07 -1.61 -24.71
C SER A 146 -7.60 -3.02 -24.29
N PRO A 147 -7.95 -3.49 -23.07
CA PRO A 147 -7.46 -4.77 -22.52
C PRO A 147 -7.94 -6.06 -23.22
N GLU A 148 -8.80 -6.01 -24.22
CA GLU A 148 -9.49 -7.17 -24.82
C GLU A 148 -8.55 -8.25 -25.39
N HIS A 149 -8.68 -9.53 -25.07
CA HIS A 149 -7.79 -10.57 -25.63
C HIS A 149 -8.30 -11.14 -26.96
N SER A 150 -7.76 -10.68 -28.10
CA SER A 150 -8.08 -11.23 -29.44
C SER A 150 -6.88 -11.24 -30.40
N LEU A 151 -6.88 -12.18 -31.36
CA LEU A 151 -5.87 -12.23 -32.43
C LEU A 151 -5.90 -10.97 -33.32
N ALA A 152 -7.09 -10.41 -33.53
CA ALA A 152 -7.27 -9.16 -34.26
C ALA A 152 -6.58 -7.98 -33.53
N ARG A 153 -6.71 -7.90 -32.19
CA ARG A 153 -5.96 -6.92 -31.41
C ARG A 153 -4.45 -7.16 -31.52
N LYS A 154 -3.98 -8.40 -31.45
CA LYS A 154 -2.54 -8.70 -31.56
C LYS A 154 -1.95 -8.28 -32.91
N ALA A 155 -2.71 -8.44 -34.00
CA ALA A 155 -2.33 -7.94 -35.32
C ALA A 155 -2.29 -6.40 -35.35
N ARG A 156 -3.28 -5.73 -34.74
CA ARG A 156 -3.32 -4.28 -34.60
C ARG A 156 -2.14 -3.74 -33.78
N GLU A 157 -1.78 -4.39 -32.67
CA GLU A 157 -0.58 -4.07 -31.87
C GLU A 157 0.68 -4.10 -32.72
N ALA A 158 0.87 -5.14 -33.54
CA ALA A 158 2.05 -5.27 -34.39
C ALA A 158 2.13 -4.15 -35.45
N LEU A 159 1.00 -3.81 -36.08
CA LEU A 159 0.94 -2.72 -37.07
C LEU A 159 1.23 -1.36 -36.44
N ILE A 160 0.62 -1.06 -35.29
CA ILE A 160 0.87 0.19 -34.57
C ILE A 160 2.32 0.23 -34.08
N ALA A 161 2.89 -0.89 -33.59
CA ALA A 161 4.28 -0.94 -33.13
C ALA A 161 5.27 -0.63 -34.27
N ILE A 162 5.08 -1.22 -35.47
CA ILE A 162 5.90 -0.90 -36.65
C ILE A 162 5.77 0.58 -37.02
N LYS A 163 4.55 1.13 -36.97
CA LYS A 163 4.30 2.53 -37.31
C LYS A 163 4.93 3.49 -36.29
N LEU A 164 4.81 3.17 -35.01
CA LEU A 164 5.40 3.92 -33.91
C LEU A 164 6.93 3.93 -34.02
N ASP A 165 7.54 2.77 -34.27
CA ASP A 165 8.99 2.63 -34.43
C ASP A 165 9.58 3.44 -35.60
N ARG A 166 8.78 3.67 -36.65
CA ARG A 166 9.17 4.51 -37.80
C ARG A 166 8.96 6.01 -37.58
N THR A 167 8.18 6.40 -36.58
CA THR A 167 7.77 7.79 -36.36
C THR A 167 8.32 8.39 -35.08
N ARG A 168 8.81 7.55 -34.16
CA ARG A 168 9.42 7.93 -32.89
C ARG A 168 10.79 7.31 -32.75
N THR A 169 11.66 7.99 -32.03
CA THR A 169 12.98 7.46 -31.68
C THR A 169 12.86 6.31 -30.68
N LYS A 170 13.87 5.44 -30.62
CA LYS A 170 13.93 4.36 -29.62
C LYS A 170 13.92 4.88 -28.19
N ASP A 171 14.49 6.06 -27.96
CA ASP A 171 14.50 6.70 -26.65
C ASP A 171 13.11 7.17 -26.25
N GLU A 172 12.36 7.84 -27.13
CA GLU A 172 10.96 8.21 -26.86
C GLU A 172 10.07 6.99 -26.58
N ILE A 173 10.28 5.89 -27.32
CA ILE A 173 9.53 4.65 -27.10
C ILE A 173 9.89 4.01 -25.76
N LEU A 174 11.17 4.03 -25.40
CA LEU A 174 11.63 3.48 -24.13
C LEU A 174 11.16 4.31 -22.94
N GLU A 175 11.18 5.64 -23.06
CA GLU A 175 10.62 6.58 -22.07
C GLU A 175 9.14 6.25 -21.84
N GLY A 176 8.33 6.28 -22.90
CA GLY A 176 6.90 5.96 -22.81
C GLY A 176 6.63 4.56 -22.24
N TYR A 177 7.45 3.57 -22.61
CA TYR A 177 7.35 2.23 -22.03
C TYR A 177 7.66 2.22 -20.53
N LEU A 178 8.78 2.81 -20.12
CA LEU A 178 9.22 2.86 -18.74
C LEU A 178 8.31 3.69 -17.86
N ASP A 179 7.55 4.64 -18.41
CA ASP A 179 6.56 5.42 -17.67
C ASP A 179 5.19 4.72 -17.59
N THR A 180 4.90 3.77 -18.47
CA THR A 180 3.56 3.15 -18.56
C THR A 180 3.53 1.70 -18.06
N VAL A 181 4.64 0.97 -18.12
CA VAL A 181 4.64 -0.46 -17.80
C VAL A 181 4.36 -0.71 -16.32
N TYR A 182 3.49 -1.69 -16.03
CA TYR A 182 3.13 -2.05 -14.66
C TYR A 182 4.22 -2.93 -14.03
N PHE A 183 4.78 -2.48 -12.91
CA PHE A 183 5.79 -3.17 -12.11
C PHE A 183 5.20 -3.91 -10.91
N GLY A 184 3.88 -3.98 -10.73
CA GLY A 184 3.31 -4.53 -9.50
C GLY A 184 3.36 -3.50 -8.37
N ARG A 185 2.77 -3.84 -7.21
CA ARG A 185 2.68 -2.96 -6.03
C ARG A 185 2.04 -1.61 -6.36
N GLY A 186 1.10 -1.63 -7.30
CA GLY A 186 0.47 -0.41 -7.76
C GLY A 186 1.33 0.52 -8.58
N ALA A 187 2.56 0.16 -8.95
CA ALA A 187 3.44 1.05 -9.70
C ALA A 187 3.29 0.84 -11.22
N ALA A 188 2.73 1.83 -11.92
CA ALA A 188 2.87 2.01 -13.36
C ALA A 188 4.05 2.94 -13.59
N GLY A 189 5.11 2.38 -14.14
CA GLY A 189 6.31 3.12 -14.50
C GLY A 189 7.43 3.08 -13.46
N ILE A 190 8.63 3.40 -13.93
CA ILE A 190 9.89 3.10 -13.25
C ILE A 190 10.13 3.99 -12.02
N GLN A 191 9.66 5.23 -12.05
CA GLN A 191 9.77 6.17 -10.92
C GLN A 191 8.91 5.69 -9.74
N SER A 192 7.64 5.37 -9.98
CA SER A 192 6.75 4.81 -8.97
C SER A 192 7.27 3.45 -8.47
N ALA A 193 7.83 2.63 -9.36
CA ALA A 193 8.42 1.34 -8.97
C ALA A 193 9.63 1.51 -8.04
N ALA A 194 10.54 2.44 -8.33
CA ALA A 194 11.70 2.72 -7.49
C ALA A 194 11.29 3.12 -6.06
N ARG A 195 10.24 3.95 -5.94
CA ARG A 195 9.71 4.40 -4.66
C ARG A 195 8.97 3.29 -3.90
N ASN A 196 8.17 2.49 -4.60
CA ASN A 196 7.35 1.45 -3.98
C ASN A 196 8.16 0.22 -3.58
N TYR A 197 9.21 -0.13 -4.34
CA TYR A 197 10.09 -1.25 -4.02
C TYR A 197 11.25 -0.89 -3.11
N PHE A 198 11.81 0.33 -3.19
CA PHE A 198 13.05 0.68 -2.51
C PHE A 198 13.03 2.01 -1.75
N GLY A 199 11.97 2.81 -1.89
CA GLY A 199 11.90 4.13 -1.25
C GLY A 199 12.88 5.17 -1.81
N VAL A 200 13.37 4.97 -3.04
CA VAL A 200 14.31 5.90 -3.71
C VAL A 200 13.73 6.43 -5.02
N ASP A 201 14.26 7.53 -5.53
CA ASP A 201 13.97 7.99 -6.89
C ASP A 201 14.62 7.09 -7.95
N ALA A 202 14.03 7.00 -9.15
CA ALA A 202 14.56 6.19 -10.25
C ALA A 202 15.99 6.58 -10.63
N LYS A 203 16.34 7.88 -10.53
CA LYS A 203 17.70 8.40 -10.77
C LYS A 203 18.76 7.82 -9.82
N SER A 204 18.34 7.33 -8.66
CA SER A 204 19.21 6.78 -7.61
C SER A 204 19.27 5.26 -7.60
N LEU A 205 18.61 4.59 -8.56
CA LEU A 205 18.61 3.13 -8.64
C LEU A 205 20.01 2.59 -8.90
N THR A 206 20.44 1.64 -8.08
CA THR A 206 21.67 0.88 -8.29
C THR A 206 21.52 -0.18 -9.39
N VAL A 207 22.62 -0.79 -9.83
CA VAL A 207 22.61 -1.94 -10.77
C VAL A 207 21.72 -3.08 -10.24
N ALA A 208 21.88 -3.42 -8.95
CA ALA A 208 21.11 -4.48 -8.32
C ALA A 208 19.60 -4.17 -8.30
N GLN A 209 19.22 -2.95 -7.92
CA GLN A 209 17.81 -2.52 -7.89
C GLN A 209 17.21 -2.42 -9.30
N GLY A 210 17.94 -1.88 -10.28
CA GLY A 210 17.51 -1.80 -11.67
C GLY A 210 17.27 -3.18 -12.29
N ALA A 211 18.18 -4.13 -12.05
CA ALA A 211 18.00 -5.52 -12.46
C ALA A 211 16.78 -6.16 -11.79
N ALA A 212 16.52 -5.87 -10.51
CA ALA A 212 15.38 -6.43 -9.79
C ALA A 212 14.04 -5.91 -10.37
N LEU A 213 13.94 -4.61 -10.66
CA LEU A 213 12.77 -4.04 -11.34
C LEU A 213 12.57 -4.64 -12.73
N ALA A 214 13.66 -4.80 -13.50
CA ALA A 214 13.60 -5.46 -14.81
C ALA A 214 13.14 -6.93 -14.72
N SER A 215 13.52 -7.65 -13.65
CA SER A 215 13.04 -9.01 -13.40
C SER A 215 11.54 -9.06 -13.11
N ILE A 216 11.02 -8.07 -12.37
CA ILE A 216 9.61 -8.02 -11.96
C ILE A 216 8.66 -7.93 -13.17
N LEU A 217 9.06 -7.26 -14.25
CA LEU A 217 8.24 -7.03 -15.46
C LEU A 217 7.63 -8.29 -16.09
N ASN A 218 8.23 -9.46 -15.88
CA ASN A 218 7.73 -10.72 -16.42
C ASN A 218 6.36 -11.10 -15.83
N ILE A 219 6.24 -11.04 -14.50
CA ILE A 219 5.00 -11.42 -13.80
C ILE A 219 4.74 -10.45 -12.65
N PRO A 220 4.40 -9.17 -12.94
CA PRO A 220 4.41 -8.11 -11.94
C PRO A 220 3.52 -8.40 -10.74
N SER A 221 2.27 -8.83 -10.98
CA SER A 221 1.29 -9.16 -9.93
C SER A 221 1.72 -10.32 -9.04
N TYR A 222 2.51 -11.27 -9.57
CA TYR A 222 3.04 -12.38 -8.76
C TYR A 222 4.15 -11.89 -7.82
N TYR A 223 5.00 -10.98 -8.30
CA TYR A 223 6.15 -10.46 -7.55
C TYR A 223 5.81 -9.33 -6.56
N GLU A 224 4.55 -8.94 -6.41
CA GLU A 224 4.15 -7.93 -5.42
C GLU A 224 4.51 -8.35 -3.99
N LYS A 225 4.43 -9.67 -3.73
CA LYS A 225 4.76 -10.31 -2.45
C LYS A 225 6.27 -10.57 -2.26
N ALA A 226 7.14 -10.13 -3.17
CA ALA A 226 8.59 -10.23 -2.98
C ALA A 226 9.00 -9.47 -1.70
N GLY A 227 9.89 -10.04 -0.90
CA GLY A 227 10.30 -9.52 0.41
C GLY A 227 9.41 -9.96 1.58
N SER A 228 8.14 -10.33 1.36
CA SER A 228 7.24 -10.84 2.40
C SER A 228 6.95 -12.34 2.28
N ASP A 229 6.95 -12.88 1.06
CA ASP A 229 6.81 -14.32 0.80
C ASP A 229 8.17 -14.90 0.36
N PRO A 230 8.78 -15.82 1.14
CA PRO A 230 10.07 -16.41 0.81
C PRO A 230 10.11 -17.13 -0.55
N LYS A 231 9.02 -17.79 -0.96
CA LYS A 231 8.97 -18.54 -2.22
C LYS A 231 8.95 -17.60 -3.42
N VAL A 232 8.14 -16.53 -3.33
CA VAL A 232 8.09 -15.49 -4.37
C VAL A 232 9.45 -14.79 -4.48
N THR A 233 10.07 -14.50 -3.33
CA THR A 233 11.37 -13.83 -3.25
C THR A 233 12.48 -14.65 -3.92
N ALA A 234 12.59 -15.95 -3.61
CA ALA A 234 13.57 -16.83 -4.23
C ALA A 234 13.38 -16.96 -5.76
N LYS A 235 12.13 -17.01 -6.24
CA LYS A 235 11.85 -17.03 -7.69
C LYS A 235 12.26 -15.73 -8.37
N LEU A 236 12.11 -14.59 -7.69
CA LEU A 236 12.55 -13.30 -8.21
C LEU A 236 14.08 -13.22 -8.25
N GLU A 237 14.76 -13.70 -7.22
CA GLU A 237 16.21 -13.74 -7.12
C GLU A 237 16.84 -14.55 -8.27
N ASN A 238 16.33 -15.74 -8.59
CA ASN A 238 16.78 -16.51 -9.74
C ASN A 238 16.64 -15.74 -11.07
N ARG A 239 15.54 -14.99 -11.25
CA ARG A 239 15.35 -14.16 -12.43
C ARG A 239 16.28 -12.96 -12.45
N TRP A 240 16.57 -12.39 -11.28
CA TRP A 240 17.50 -11.28 -11.10
C TRP A 240 18.92 -11.65 -11.48
N GLU A 241 19.40 -12.83 -11.06
CA GLU A 241 20.70 -13.36 -11.49
C GLU A 241 20.79 -13.49 -13.00
N TRP A 242 19.75 -14.06 -13.63
CA TRP A 242 19.69 -14.19 -15.09
C TRP A 242 19.72 -12.84 -15.81
N VAL A 243 19.03 -11.81 -15.29
CA VAL A 243 19.07 -10.46 -15.87
C VAL A 243 20.48 -9.88 -15.76
N LEU A 244 21.13 -10.01 -14.60
CA LEU A 244 22.50 -9.54 -14.43
C LEU A 244 23.50 -10.25 -15.36
N ASP A 245 23.35 -11.57 -15.57
CA ASP A 245 24.15 -12.32 -16.55
C ASP A 245 23.92 -11.80 -17.97
N ALA A 246 22.66 -11.51 -18.33
CA ALA A 246 22.32 -10.94 -19.62
C ALA A 246 22.93 -9.55 -19.82
N MET A 247 22.94 -8.71 -18.79
CA MET A 247 23.55 -7.38 -18.81
C MET A 247 25.09 -7.45 -18.92
N ALA A 248 25.72 -8.43 -18.26
CA ALA A 248 27.15 -8.64 -18.38
C ALA A 248 27.53 -9.14 -19.78
N ALA A 249 26.75 -10.07 -20.34
CA ALA A 249 26.96 -10.61 -21.68
C ALA A 249 26.77 -9.56 -22.79
N SER A 250 25.90 -8.56 -22.60
CA SER A 250 25.74 -7.43 -23.52
C SER A 250 26.79 -6.33 -23.34
N GLY A 251 27.62 -6.40 -22.30
CA GLY A 251 28.60 -5.37 -21.95
C GLY A 251 28.00 -4.15 -21.26
N SER A 252 26.73 -4.21 -20.84
CA SER A 252 26.04 -3.10 -20.16
C SER A 252 26.52 -2.92 -18.71
N ILE A 253 27.13 -3.96 -18.12
CA ILE A 253 27.86 -3.92 -16.85
C ILE A 253 29.15 -4.72 -16.97
N THR A 254 30.13 -4.38 -16.13
CA THR A 254 31.39 -5.13 -16.02
C THR A 254 31.22 -6.42 -15.22
N ALA A 255 32.10 -7.41 -15.44
CA ALA A 255 32.17 -8.62 -14.61
C ALA A 255 32.34 -8.30 -13.11
N LYS A 256 33.07 -7.23 -12.78
CA LYS A 256 33.24 -6.75 -11.40
C LYS A 256 31.90 -6.26 -10.80
N GLN A 257 31.13 -5.48 -11.55
CA GLN A 257 29.79 -5.03 -11.12
C GLN A 257 28.84 -6.22 -10.96
N ARG A 258 28.88 -7.18 -11.89
CA ARG A 258 28.10 -8.43 -11.80
C ARG A 258 28.41 -9.23 -10.53
N ALA A 259 29.69 -9.37 -10.19
CA ALA A 259 30.14 -10.11 -9.00
C ALA A 259 29.85 -9.36 -7.67
N ALA A 260 29.84 -8.02 -7.71
CA ALA A 260 29.56 -7.18 -6.55
C ALA A 260 28.05 -7.04 -6.25
N ALA A 261 27.18 -7.28 -7.23
CA ALA A 261 25.75 -7.17 -7.05
C ALA A 261 25.24 -8.14 -5.95
N ARG A 262 24.34 -7.65 -5.11
CA ARG A 262 23.63 -8.44 -4.09
C ARG A 262 22.14 -8.23 -4.26
N PHE A 263 21.35 -9.27 -4.02
CA PHE A 263 19.92 -9.19 -4.16
C PHE A 263 19.38 -8.12 -3.21
N PRO A 264 18.67 -7.09 -3.71
CA PRO A 264 18.33 -5.93 -2.90
C PRO A 264 17.21 -6.27 -1.91
N ALA A 265 17.27 -5.66 -0.72
CA ALA A 265 16.12 -5.67 0.18
C ALA A 265 14.98 -4.83 -0.40
N PHE A 266 13.75 -5.32 -0.24
CA PHE A 266 12.56 -4.58 -0.64
C PHE A 266 11.95 -3.87 0.57
N ARG A 267 11.42 -2.67 0.34
CA ARG A 267 10.51 -2.03 1.27
C ARG A 267 9.33 -2.96 1.52
N PHE A 268 8.89 -3.03 2.77
CA PHE A 268 7.65 -3.72 3.11
C PHE A 268 6.49 -3.09 2.34
N TYR A 269 5.74 -3.91 1.61
CA TYR A 269 4.55 -3.52 0.90
C TYR A 269 3.41 -4.43 1.40
N PRO A 270 2.40 -3.89 2.09
CA PRO A 270 1.25 -4.70 2.49
C PRO A 270 0.54 -5.19 1.22
N PRO A 271 0.34 -6.51 1.03
CA PRO A 271 -0.34 -7.01 -0.15
C PRO A 271 -1.80 -6.51 -0.19
N GLY A 272 -2.27 -6.08 -1.37
CA GLY A 272 -3.69 -5.77 -1.64
C GLY A 272 -4.16 -4.35 -1.30
N GLU A 273 -5.45 -4.08 -1.60
CA GLU A 273 -6.22 -3.07 -0.86
C GLU A 273 -5.99 -3.33 0.62
N THR A 274 -5.56 -2.31 1.35
CA THR A 274 -5.06 -2.41 2.72
C THR A 274 -6.03 -3.20 3.60
N GLU A 275 -5.78 -4.49 3.82
CA GLU A 275 -6.62 -5.27 4.74
C GLU A 275 -6.28 -4.88 6.19
N GLY A 276 -7.30 -4.75 7.04
CA GLY A 276 -7.15 -4.52 8.49
C GLY A 276 -7.04 -3.06 8.91
N GLN A 277 -6.28 -2.80 10.00
CA GLN A 277 -6.29 -1.50 10.70
C GLN A 277 -5.85 -0.31 9.86
N ARG A 278 -4.96 -0.54 8.90
CA ARG A 278 -4.41 0.53 8.05
C ARG A 278 -5.48 1.15 7.15
N GLN A 279 -6.57 0.44 6.85
CA GLN A 279 -7.66 0.99 6.06
C GLN A 279 -8.43 2.08 6.79
N TYR A 280 -8.69 1.90 8.10
CA TYR A 280 -9.27 2.96 8.93
C TYR A 280 -8.42 4.23 8.92
N LEU A 281 -7.09 4.08 8.98
CA LEU A 281 -6.14 5.18 8.93
C LEU A 281 -6.16 5.90 7.56
N ILE A 282 -6.23 5.14 6.48
CA ILE A 282 -6.28 5.69 5.12
C ILE A 282 -7.60 6.40 4.88
N ASP A 283 -8.73 5.87 5.37
CA ASP A 283 -10.04 6.49 5.20
C ASP A 283 -10.10 7.86 5.87
N ILE A 284 -9.67 7.94 7.14
CA ILE A 284 -9.68 9.20 7.87
C ILE A 284 -8.70 10.21 7.26
N ALA A 285 -7.50 9.78 6.87
CA ALA A 285 -6.51 10.64 6.25
C ALA A 285 -6.93 11.07 4.84
N ALA A 286 -7.57 10.20 4.06
CA ALA A 286 -8.07 10.52 2.72
C ALA A 286 -9.19 11.55 2.80
N LYS A 287 -10.14 11.34 3.72
CA LYS A 287 -11.21 12.29 3.98
C LYS A 287 -10.66 13.65 4.40
N GLU A 288 -9.77 13.68 5.40
CA GLU A 288 -9.16 14.95 5.83
C GLU A 288 -8.36 15.60 4.70
N ALA A 289 -7.54 14.84 3.96
CA ALA A 289 -6.75 15.40 2.86
C ALA A 289 -7.62 16.00 1.75
N ALA A 290 -8.72 15.32 1.40
CA ALA A 290 -9.69 15.83 0.42
C ALA A 290 -10.35 17.12 0.90
N ASP A 291 -10.80 17.15 2.16
CA ASP A 291 -11.42 18.31 2.79
C ASP A 291 -10.45 19.51 2.85
N ARG A 292 -9.19 19.29 3.23
CA ARG A 292 -8.14 20.33 3.30
C ARG A 292 -7.76 20.90 1.93
N LEU A 293 -7.86 20.11 0.87
CA LEU A 293 -7.58 20.53 -0.50
C LEU A 293 -8.82 21.11 -1.21
N GLY A 294 -10.02 20.99 -0.61
CA GLY A 294 -11.26 21.40 -1.25
C GLY A 294 -11.61 20.56 -2.49
N ILE A 295 -11.26 19.28 -2.49
CA ILE A 295 -11.53 18.33 -3.58
C ILE A 295 -12.33 17.12 -3.09
N THR A 296 -12.90 16.33 -4.00
CA THR A 296 -13.52 15.05 -3.62
C THR A 296 -12.48 13.96 -3.37
N GLU A 297 -12.84 12.94 -2.59
CA GLU A 297 -11.96 11.77 -2.37
C GLU A 297 -11.60 11.04 -3.66
N ASP A 298 -12.49 10.97 -4.65
CA ASP A 298 -12.19 10.39 -5.97
C ASP A 298 -11.12 11.19 -6.72
N ARG A 299 -11.17 12.53 -6.62
CA ARG A 299 -10.18 13.44 -7.20
C ARG A 299 -8.85 13.37 -6.46
N LEU A 300 -8.88 13.14 -5.14
CA LEU A 300 -7.69 12.84 -4.37
C LEU A 300 -7.10 11.50 -4.84
N ALA A 301 -7.90 10.43 -4.90
CA ALA A 301 -7.45 9.08 -5.25
C ALA A 301 -6.80 8.99 -6.63
N SER A 302 -7.21 9.83 -7.58
CA SER A 302 -6.69 9.89 -8.95
C SER A 302 -5.66 11.00 -9.21
N GLY A 303 -5.32 11.79 -8.18
CA GLY A 303 -4.59 13.05 -8.34
C GLY A 303 -3.08 13.00 -8.14
N GLY A 304 -2.49 11.83 -7.85
CA GLY A 304 -1.04 11.67 -7.71
C GLY A 304 -0.42 12.40 -6.52
N TYR A 305 -1.15 12.51 -5.41
CA TYR A 305 -0.64 13.17 -4.21
C TYR A 305 0.21 12.21 -3.36
N SER A 306 1.12 12.78 -2.56
CA SER A 306 1.74 12.08 -1.43
C SER A 306 1.32 12.77 -0.13
N VAL A 307 0.56 12.05 0.68
CA VAL A 307 -0.04 12.50 1.95
C VAL A 307 0.82 11.95 3.09
N THR A 308 1.60 12.80 3.75
CA THR A 308 2.28 12.48 5.01
C THR A 308 1.29 12.67 6.16
N THR A 309 0.98 11.59 6.87
CA THR A 309 0.08 11.57 8.03
C THR A 309 0.85 11.80 9.34
N THR A 310 0.13 11.88 10.46
CA THR A 310 0.71 11.98 11.81
C THR A 310 0.86 10.61 12.50
N PHE A 311 0.37 9.54 11.89
CA PHE A 311 0.37 8.22 12.51
C PHE A 311 1.79 7.67 12.75
N ASP A 312 1.98 6.95 13.85
CA ASP A 312 3.16 6.11 14.09
C ASP A 312 2.77 4.66 13.80
N LEU A 313 3.22 4.12 12.67
CA LEU A 313 2.83 2.78 12.25
C LEU A 313 3.33 1.67 13.18
N ALA A 314 4.47 1.87 13.83
CA ALA A 314 4.97 0.87 14.78
C ALA A 314 4.13 0.89 16.08
N LEU A 315 3.72 2.06 16.55
CA LEU A 315 2.77 2.16 17.66
C LEU A 315 1.40 1.59 17.28
N GLN A 316 0.95 1.82 16.04
CA GLN A 316 -0.26 1.23 15.50
C GLN A 316 -0.22 -0.31 15.46
N ASP A 317 0.90 -0.88 15.02
CA ASP A 317 1.09 -2.33 14.97
C ASP A 317 1.08 -2.93 16.40
N SER A 318 1.73 -2.25 17.37
CA SER A 318 1.67 -2.63 18.79
C SER A 318 0.24 -2.60 19.34
N ALA A 319 -0.51 -1.52 19.09
CA ALA A 319 -1.91 -1.42 19.51
C ALA A 319 -2.76 -2.55 18.90
N THR A 320 -2.55 -2.85 17.62
CA THR A 320 -3.26 -3.93 16.91
C THR A 320 -3.00 -5.29 17.56
N GLN A 321 -1.74 -5.60 17.90
CA GLN A 321 -1.38 -6.86 18.54
C GLN A 321 -1.94 -7.00 19.96
N LEU A 322 -1.95 -5.90 20.73
CA LEU A 322 -2.51 -5.88 22.09
C LEU A 322 -4.03 -6.09 22.05
N VAL A 323 -4.72 -5.44 21.11
CA VAL A 323 -6.18 -5.58 20.97
C VAL A 323 -6.59 -6.93 20.39
N GLN A 324 -5.81 -7.54 19.48
CA GLN A 324 -6.15 -8.85 18.88
C GLN A 324 -6.32 -9.99 19.89
N LYS A 325 -5.83 -9.84 21.12
CA LYS A 325 -6.07 -10.75 22.25
C LYS A 325 -7.47 -10.57 22.88
N HIS A 326 -8.43 -10.05 22.10
CA HIS A 326 -9.71 -9.56 22.57
C HIS A 326 -10.59 -10.67 23.16
N PRO A 327 -11.30 -10.42 24.27
CA PRO A 327 -12.36 -11.31 24.73
C PRO A 327 -13.55 -11.34 23.78
N GLY A 328 -13.89 -12.50 23.22
CA GLY A 328 -15.14 -12.65 22.48
C GLY A 328 -16.34 -12.26 23.35
N GLY A 329 -17.37 -11.67 22.74
CA GLY A 329 -18.65 -11.48 23.42
C GLY A 329 -19.40 -12.80 23.59
N GLU A 330 -20.36 -12.83 24.52
CA GLU A 330 -21.35 -13.91 24.57
C GLU A 330 -22.10 -14.04 23.24
N LYS A 331 -22.75 -15.19 23.00
CA LYS A 331 -23.42 -15.47 21.73
C LYS A 331 -24.44 -14.37 21.37
N GLY A 332 -24.18 -13.63 20.29
CA GLY A 332 -25.05 -12.56 19.79
C GLY A 332 -24.70 -11.16 20.31
N VAL A 333 -23.70 -11.04 21.17
CA VAL A 333 -23.11 -9.77 21.62
C VAL A 333 -21.79 -9.54 20.90
N ARG A 334 -21.61 -8.35 20.33
CA ARG A 334 -20.35 -7.92 19.74
C ARG A 334 -19.71 -6.92 20.67
N VAL A 335 -18.47 -7.18 21.05
CA VAL A 335 -17.68 -6.24 21.83
C VAL A 335 -16.76 -5.48 20.89
N HIS A 336 -16.79 -4.17 21.03
CA HIS A 336 -16.00 -3.22 20.28
C HIS A 336 -14.85 -2.72 21.14
N THR A 337 -13.70 -2.53 20.51
CA THR A 337 -12.56 -1.82 21.10
C THR A 337 -12.18 -0.67 20.18
N ALA A 338 -12.05 0.51 20.76
CA ALA A 338 -11.49 1.67 20.09
C ALA A 338 -10.29 2.19 20.88
N VAL A 339 -9.26 2.64 20.16
CA VAL A 339 -8.08 3.26 20.77
C VAL A 339 -7.75 4.54 20.03
N VAL A 340 -7.48 5.61 20.76
CA VAL A 340 -6.98 6.87 20.20
C VAL A 340 -5.85 7.39 21.07
N GLY A 341 -4.75 7.77 20.44
CA GLY A 341 -3.65 8.48 21.09
C GLY A 341 -3.25 9.72 20.30
N MET A 342 -3.11 10.85 20.99
CA MET A 342 -2.78 12.14 20.38
C MET A 342 -1.73 12.91 21.19
N VAL A 343 -1.00 13.80 20.53
CA VAL A 343 0.00 14.66 21.18
C VAL A 343 -0.70 15.88 21.81
N PRO A 344 -0.61 16.09 23.14
CA PRO A 344 -1.15 17.28 23.79
C PRO A 344 -0.54 18.57 23.26
N GLY A 345 -1.34 19.63 23.12
CA GLY A 345 -0.90 20.95 22.63
C GLY A 345 -0.56 21.04 21.13
N ASP A 346 -0.39 19.90 20.45
CA ASP A 346 -0.16 19.80 19.00
C ASP A 346 -1.39 19.26 18.26
N GLY A 347 -2.10 18.29 18.84
CA GLY A 347 -3.28 17.68 18.23
C GLY A 347 -2.97 16.57 17.22
N ALA A 348 -1.70 16.24 16.99
CA ALA A 348 -1.31 15.16 16.08
C ALA A 348 -1.81 13.80 16.60
N VAL A 349 -2.64 13.11 15.82
CA VAL A 349 -3.12 11.76 16.17
C VAL A 349 -2.05 10.74 15.80
N ARG A 350 -1.50 10.03 16.81
CA ARG A 350 -0.37 9.10 16.65
C ARG A 350 -0.83 7.66 16.46
N VAL A 351 -1.91 7.24 17.12
CA VAL A 351 -2.45 5.89 17.04
C VAL A 351 -3.97 5.96 17.02
N LEU A 352 -4.58 5.14 16.17
CA LEU A 352 -6.04 5.10 15.99
C LEU A 352 -6.46 3.68 15.62
N TYR A 353 -7.22 3.01 16.49
CA TYR A 353 -7.75 1.67 16.26
C TYR A 353 -9.26 1.73 16.14
N GLY A 354 -9.78 1.44 14.94
CA GLY A 354 -11.19 1.70 14.58
C GLY A 354 -12.17 0.56 14.75
N GLY A 355 -11.70 -0.66 15.06
CA GLY A 355 -12.55 -1.85 15.22
C GLY A 355 -11.83 -3.13 14.79
N SER A 356 -12.33 -4.30 15.17
CA SER A 356 -11.58 -5.57 15.07
C SER A 356 -11.31 -6.09 13.65
N ASP A 357 -12.24 -5.88 12.72
CA ASP A 357 -12.15 -6.37 11.35
C ASP A 357 -12.78 -5.36 10.39
N TYR A 358 -11.94 -4.65 9.63
CA TYR A 358 -12.39 -3.65 8.66
C TYR A 358 -13.32 -4.24 7.60
N ALA A 359 -13.11 -5.49 7.18
CA ALA A 359 -13.92 -6.13 6.14
C ALA A 359 -15.36 -6.41 6.61
N ARG A 360 -15.55 -6.58 7.92
CA ARG A 360 -16.87 -6.80 8.54
C ARG A 360 -17.47 -5.53 9.13
N GLN A 361 -16.63 -4.57 9.46
CA GLN A 361 -16.98 -3.29 10.07
C GLN A 361 -16.14 -2.20 9.41
N SER A 362 -16.69 -1.48 8.43
CA SER A 362 -16.02 -0.28 7.89
C SER A 362 -16.23 0.96 8.76
N PHE A 363 -17.15 0.88 9.72
CA PHE A 363 -17.44 1.96 10.68
C PHE A 363 -16.32 2.10 11.70
N ASN A 364 -15.75 3.29 11.82
CA ASN A 364 -14.59 3.56 12.65
C ASN A 364 -15.01 4.03 14.05
N ASP A 365 -14.96 3.12 15.02
CA ASP A 365 -15.39 3.38 16.40
C ASP A 365 -14.55 4.46 17.09
N ALA A 366 -13.28 4.61 16.71
CA ALA A 366 -12.38 5.59 17.31
C ALA A 366 -12.82 7.05 17.08
N VAL A 367 -13.49 7.33 15.97
CA VAL A 367 -13.83 8.70 15.54
C VAL A 367 -15.30 8.91 15.25
N SER A 368 -16.08 7.84 15.13
CA SER A 368 -17.52 7.91 14.87
C SER A 368 -18.33 7.14 15.91
N GLY A 369 -17.72 6.25 16.69
CA GLY A 369 -18.38 5.51 17.76
C GLY A 369 -18.72 6.40 18.94
N ALA A 370 -19.88 7.05 18.90
CA ALA A 370 -20.41 7.81 20.02
C ALA A 370 -20.96 6.85 21.09
N VAL A 371 -20.35 6.83 22.28
CA VAL A 371 -20.72 5.88 23.34
C VAL A 371 -20.79 6.58 24.68
N GLU A 372 -21.69 6.14 25.56
CA GLU A 372 -21.93 6.74 26.86
C GLU A 372 -20.65 6.83 27.71
N ALA A 373 -20.27 8.06 28.07
CA ALA A 373 -19.05 8.33 28.84
C ALA A 373 -19.19 7.94 30.31
N GLY A 374 -20.39 8.11 30.90
CA GLY A 374 -20.63 7.90 32.32
C GLY A 374 -19.64 8.69 33.17
N THR A 375 -19.01 8.03 34.14
CA THR A 375 -18.05 8.67 35.06
C THR A 375 -16.74 9.12 34.40
N ALA A 376 -16.54 8.86 33.10
CA ALA A 376 -15.34 9.29 32.39
C ALA A 376 -15.22 10.81 32.23
N LEU A 377 -16.32 11.54 32.47
CA LEU A 377 -16.36 13.00 32.49
C LEU A 377 -16.32 13.60 33.90
N ASP A 378 -16.34 12.79 34.97
CA ASP A 378 -16.33 13.27 36.36
C ASP A 378 -15.15 14.19 36.71
N PRO A 379 -13.93 14.00 36.13
CA PRO A 379 -12.83 14.93 36.35
C PRO A 379 -13.14 16.37 35.90
N PHE A 380 -14.08 16.54 34.97
CA PHE A 380 -14.47 17.85 34.43
C PHE A 380 -15.71 18.43 35.12
N SER A 381 -16.25 17.79 36.17
CA SER A 381 -17.52 18.24 36.78
C SER A 381 -17.44 19.59 37.50
N GLU A 382 -16.24 20.05 37.87
CA GLU A 382 -15.98 21.38 38.45
C GLU A 382 -15.51 22.42 37.42
N VAL A 383 -15.48 22.06 36.14
CA VAL A 383 -15.18 23.00 35.05
C VAL A 383 -16.44 23.79 34.73
N GLU A 384 -16.44 25.08 35.03
CA GLU A 384 -17.62 25.94 34.88
C GLU A 384 -17.68 26.59 33.48
N ASP A 385 -16.55 27.13 33.00
CA ASP A 385 -16.48 28.00 31.82
C ASP A 385 -15.56 27.49 30.71
N ALA A 386 -15.65 26.20 30.36
CA ALA A 386 -14.91 25.66 29.23
C ALA A 386 -15.27 26.34 27.89
N GLY A 387 -14.27 26.95 27.25
CA GLY A 387 -14.37 27.51 25.92
C GLY A 387 -14.63 26.45 24.84
N GLU A 388 -15.17 26.87 23.70
CA GLU A 388 -15.42 25.97 22.57
C GLU A 388 -14.14 25.63 21.80
N PRO A 389 -13.93 24.37 21.38
CA PRO A 389 -14.94 23.30 21.29
C PRO A 389 -15.05 22.37 22.51
N LEU A 390 -14.22 22.55 23.55
CA LEU A 390 -14.21 21.67 24.72
C LEU A 390 -15.53 21.76 25.50
N GLY A 391 -16.08 22.96 25.67
CA GLY A 391 -17.36 23.13 26.36
C GLY A 391 -18.48 22.28 25.76
N LYS A 392 -18.64 22.26 24.44
CA LYS A 392 -19.62 21.39 23.78
C LYS A 392 -19.34 19.91 24.03
N LEU A 393 -18.08 19.50 23.98
CA LEU A 393 -17.64 18.12 24.19
C LEU A 393 -18.04 17.61 25.58
N LEU A 394 -17.77 18.40 26.62
CA LEU A 394 -18.08 18.04 28.01
C LEU A 394 -19.58 17.92 28.28
N ARG A 395 -20.43 18.54 27.45
CA ARG A 395 -21.89 18.45 27.53
C ARG A 395 -22.46 17.26 26.74
N MET A 396 -21.64 16.52 25.99
CA MET A 396 -22.09 15.36 25.22
C MET A 396 -22.17 14.12 26.13
N PRO A 397 -23.35 13.49 26.28
CA PRO A 397 -23.46 12.27 27.09
C PRO A 397 -22.75 11.07 26.44
N ALA A 398 -22.59 11.10 25.11
CA ALA A 398 -21.95 10.06 24.32
C ALA A 398 -20.89 10.68 23.37
N PRO A 399 -19.71 11.06 23.88
CA PRO A 399 -18.59 11.50 23.04
C PRO A 399 -18.00 10.30 22.26
N THR A 400 -17.24 10.61 21.21
CA THR A 400 -16.37 9.61 20.58
C THR A 400 -15.08 9.40 21.38
N PRO A 401 -14.34 8.30 21.18
CA PRO A 401 -13.02 8.14 21.77
C PRO A 401 -12.04 9.25 21.41
N LEU A 402 -12.07 9.77 20.18
CA LEU A 402 -11.27 10.93 19.78
C LEU A 402 -11.66 12.19 20.56
N ASP A 403 -12.96 12.41 20.77
CA ASP A 403 -13.45 13.54 21.57
C ASP A 403 -12.93 13.43 23.01
N LEU A 404 -13.11 12.29 23.67
CA LEU A 404 -12.65 12.11 25.04
C LEU A 404 -11.14 12.26 25.15
N THR A 405 -10.38 11.68 24.21
CA THR A 405 -8.91 11.85 24.17
C THR A 405 -8.54 13.32 24.04
N SER A 406 -9.27 14.10 23.23
CA SER A 406 -9.03 15.54 23.03
C SER A 406 -9.29 16.34 24.30
N ALA A 407 -10.29 15.97 25.10
CA ALA A 407 -10.55 16.60 26.39
C ALA A 407 -9.39 16.39 27.37
N TYR A 408 -8.91 15.15 27.51
CA TYR A 408 -7.77 14.85 28.37
C TYR A 408 -6.44 15.40 27.82
N ALA A 409 -6.26 15.47 26.50
CA ALA A 409 -5.11 16.14 25.88
C ALA A 409 -5.10 17.64 26.15
N THR A 410 -6.28 18.25 26.32
CA THR A 410 -6.40 19.68 26.70
C THR A 410 -5.96 19.90 28.14
N VAL A 411 -6.32 18.99 29.05
CA VAL A 411 -5.83 19.01 30.44
C VAL A 411 -4.32 18.82 30.48
N ALA A 412 -3.80 17.86 29.73
CA ALA A 412 -2.37 17.58 29.61
C ALA A 412 -1.54 18.73 29.01
N ALA A 413 -2.21 19.67 28.33
CA ALA A 413 -1.63 20.86 27.71
C ALA A 413 -2.05 22.14 28.45
N ASP A 414 -2.25 22.06 29.77
CA ASP A 414 -2.53 23.19 30.65
C ASP A 414 -3.74 24.03 30.20
N GLY A 415 -4.79 23.35 29.72
CA GLY A 415 -6.03 23.96 29.27
C GLY A 415 -6.05 24.43 27.81
N ARG A 416 -4.98 24.16 27.05
CA ARG A 416 -4.89 24.50 25.63
C ARG A 416 -5.43 23.38 24.74
N TYR A 417 -6.63 23.59 24.19
CA TYR A 417 -7.19 22.69 23.19
C TYR A 417 -6.50 22.90 21.86
N THR A 418 -6.17 21.81 21.17
CA THR A 418 -5.66 21.84 19.80
C THR A 418 -6.44 20.87 18.94
N THR A 419 -6.88 21.35 17.77
CA THR A 419 -7.75 20.59 16.88
C THR A 419 -7.05 19.31 16.41
N PRO A 420 -7.62 18.12 16.66
CA PRO A 420 -7.02 16.87 16.22
C PRO A 420 -6.84 16.84 14.71
N TYR A 421 -5.69 16.35 14.25
CA TYR A 421 -5.42 16.20 12.82
C TYR A 421 -4.63 14.92 12.54
N THR A 422 -4.84 14.37 11.35
CA THR A 422 -4.20 13.14 10.86
C THR A 422 -3.30 13.40 9.66
N VAL A 423 -3.47 14.53 8.95
CA VAL A 423 -2.68 14.87 7.76
C VAL A 423 -1.71 16.01 8.06
N ALA A 424 -0.41 15.71 8.13
CA ALA A 424 0.63 16.69 8.42
C ALA A 424 1.05 17.50 7.19
N ARG A 425 1.16 16.84 6.03
CA ARG A 425 1.64 17.48 4.79
C ARG A 425 1.11 16.75 3.56
N ILE A 426 0.76 17.50 2.52
CA ILE A 426 0.44 16.94 1.21
C ILE A 426 1.39 17.53 0.18
N THR A 427 1.96 16.67 -0.65
CA THR A 427 2.80 17.06 -1.78
C THR A 427 2.24 16.53 -3.09
N ARG A 428 2.53 17.23 -4.18
CA ARG A 428 2.24 16.80 -5.55
C ARG A 428 3.38 17.24 -6.44
N GLU A 429 3.91 16.32 -7.25
CA GLU A 429 5.07 16.58 -8.14
C GLU A 429 6.27 17.19 -7.38
N GLY A 430 6.50 16.73 -6.15
CA GLY A 430 7.59 17.21 -5.29
C GLY A 430 7.35 18.58 -4.63
N ARG A 431 6.25 19.28 -4.94
CA ARG A 431 5.88 20.56 -4.30
C ARG A 431 4.92 20.33 -3.15
N THR A 432 5.10 21.04 -2.04
CA THR A 432 4.14 21.02 -0.93
C THR A 432 2.92 21.85 -1.29
N VAL A 433 1.75 21.22 -1.33
CA VAL A 433 0.46 21.86 -1.62
C VAL A 433 -0.36 22.13 -0.36
N TYR A 434 -0.05 21.42 0.73
CA TYR A 434 -0.66 21.65 2.04
C TYR A 434 0.32 21.29 3.16
N ARG A 435 0.27 22.05 4.26
CA ARG A 435 0.93 21.76 5.54
C ARG A 435 -0.04 22.08 6.66
N ALA A 436 -0.15 21.16 7.63
CA ALA A 436 -1.02 21.34 8.77
C ALA A 436 -0.64 22.57 9.59
N ARG A 437 -1.67 23.29 10.03
CA ARG A 437 -1.61 24.36 11.02
C ARG A 437 -2.83 24.16 11.91
N PRO A 438 -2.78 23.23 12.88
CA PRO A 438 -3.92 22.95 13.73
C PRO A 438 -4.26 24.21 14.54
N ASP A 439 -5.56 24.44 14.72
CA ASP A 439 -6.05 25.56 15.51
C ASP A 439 -5.93 25.21 16.99
N ALA A 440 -5.23 26.08 17.73
CA ALA A 440 -4.90 25.89 19.13
C ALA A 440 -5.39 27.09 19.94
N ARG A 441 -6.19 26.85 20.97
CA ARG A 441 -6.87 27.88 21.76
C ARG A 441 -6.84 27.52 23.24
N GLN A 442 -6.65 28.53 24.09
CA GLN A 442 -6.88 28.37 25.52
C GLN A 442 -8.39 28.24 25.73
N VAL A 443 -8.83 27.12 26.30
CA VAL A 443 -10.26 26.84 26.52
C VAL A 443 -10.58 26.46 27.97
N LEU A 444 -9.57 26.21 28.80
CA LEU A 444 -9.69 26.11 30.26
C LEU A 444 -8.68 27.03 30.91
N ASP A 445 -9.01 27.57 32.08
CA ASP A 445 -7.99 28.19 32.91
C ASP A 445 -6.98 27.13 33.40
N GLU A 446 -5.73 27.52 33.60
CA GLU A 446 -4.66 26.61 34.06
C GLU A 446 -5.01 25.97 35.41
N LYS A 447 -5.70 26.69 36.30
CA LYS A 447 -6.16 26.15 37.59
C LYS A 447 -7.27 25.12 37.41
N GLU A 448 -8.22 25.37 36.49
CA GLU A 448 -9.28 24.40 36.18
C GLU A 448 -8.69 23.14 35.53
N ALA A 449 -7.71 23.30 34.64
CA ALA A 449 -6.97 22.18 34.07
C ALA A 449 -6.22 21.39 35.15
N LEU A 450 -5.58 22.06 36.11
CA LEU A 450 -4.92 21.41 37.24
C LEU A 450 -5.90 20.63 38.12
N VAL A 451 -7.07 21.21 38.42
CA VAL A 451 -8.12 20.54 39.22
C VAL A 451 -8.66 19.32 38.48
N ALA A 452 -8.99 19.46 37.19
CA ALA A 452 -9.43 18.35 36.37
C ALA A 452 -8.35 17.26 36.30
N GLY A 453 -7.09 17.66 36.19
CA GLY A 453 -5.96 16.74 36.17
C GLY A 453 -5.80 15.97 37.48
N ALA A 454 -5.86 16.66 38.63
CA ALA A 454 -5.81 16.02 39.94
C ALA A 454 -6.95 15.03 40.15
N ARG A 455 -8.17 15.36 39.70
CA ARG A 455 -9.36 14.49 39.78
C ARG A 455 -9.29 13.28 38.86
N SER A 456 -8.52 13.36 37.78
CA SER A 456 -8.35 12.24 36.85
C SER A 456 -7.49 11.11 37.44
N GLY A 457 -6.67 11.36 38.46
CA GLY A 457 -5.72 10.36 38.99
C GLY A 457 -4.58 9.97 38.01
N ALA A 458 -4.64 10.44 36.76
CA ALA A 458 -3.56 10.41 35.79
C ALA A 458 -2.65 11.62 36.07
N GLY A 459 -1.57 11.40 36.81
CA GLY A 459 -0.61 12.46 37.12
C GLY A 459 0.39 12.70 35.99
N PRO A 460 0.95 13.93 35.86
CA PRO A 460 1.97 14.28 34.86
C PRO A 460 3.34 13.63 35.09
N THR A 461 3.54 12.88 36.18
CA THR A 461 4.81 12.23 36.53
C THR A 461 4.96 10.86 35.87
N PRO A 462 6.07 10.58 35.17
CA PRO A 462 6.38 9.24 34.66
C PRO A 462 6.53 8.26 35.83
N VAL A 463 5.72 7.20 35.85
CA VAL A 463 5.89 6.11 36.83
C VAL A 463 6.92 5.12 36.27
N ALA A 464 7.96 4.85 37.04
CA ALA A 464 8.93 3.81 36.71
C ALA A 464 8.26 2.44 36.78
N VAL A 465 8.35 1.67 35.69
CA VAL A 465 7.93 0.27 35.65
C VAL A 465 9.08 -0.58 36.23
N GLY A 466 8.94 -0.99 37.48
CA GLY A 466 9.80 -2.01 38.09
C GLY A 466 9.29 -3.39 37.69
N VAL A 467 10.10 -4.15 36.96
CA VAL A 467 9.90 -5.58 36.74
C VAL A 467 10.86 -6.29 37.69
N ASP A 468 10.35 -6.83 38.81
CA ASP A 468 11.11 -7.77 39.61
C ASP A 468 10.52 -9.16 39.44
N GLY A 469 11.35 -10.06 38.91
CA GLY A 469 11.26 -11.48 39.18
C GLY A 469 12.24 -11.80 40.30
N ASP A 470 11.79 -12.54 41.31
CA ASP A 470 12.49 -13.73 41.82
C ASP A 470 11.69 -14.40 42.93
N VAL A 471 12.05 -15.66 43.16
CA VAL A 471 11.33 -16.76 43.82
C VAL A 471 11.67 -16.83 45.33
N ASP A 472 10.79 -17.54 46.07
CA ASP A 472 10.92 -18.18 47.39
C ASP A 472 10.45 -17.44 48.67
N GLY A 473 9.55 -18.12 49.40
CA GLY A 473 9.38 -17.97 50.86
C GLY A 473 7.93 -18.06 51.38
N ASP A 474 7.56 -19.21 51.96
CA ASP A 474 6.30 -19.57 52.63
C ASP A 474 5.70 -18.52 53.59
N VAL A 475 4.35 -18.41 53.66
CA VAL A 475 3.48 -18.73 54.83
C VAL A 475 1.99 -18.71 54.41
N ASP A 476 1.27 -19.70 54.95
CA ASP A 476 -0.13 -20.13 54.81
C ASP A 476 -1.27 -19.16 55.20
N SER A 477 -2.48 -19.54 54.73
CA SER A 477 -3.85 -19.31 55.26
C SER A 477 -4.74 -18.18 54.68
N ASP A 478 -5.45 -18.54 53.60
CA ASP A 478 -6.88 -18.32 53.29
C ASP A 478 -7.62 -17.07 53.83
N SER A 479 -7.88 -16.11 52.93
CA SER A 479 -9.20 -15.93 52.29
C SER A 479 -9.23 -14.70 51.37
N ASN A 480 -8.91 -14.95 50.10
CA ASN A 480 -9.19 -14.20 48.87
C ASN A 480 -9.81 -12.79 48.98
N ALA A 481 -8.97 -11.81 49.27
CA ALA A 481 -9.08 -10.44 48.77
C ALA A 481 -7.76 -10.10 48.06
N GLY A 482 -7.53 -10.73 46.91
CA GLY A 482 -6.33 -10.53 46.10
C GLY A 482 -6.29 -9.10 45.56
N SER A 483 -5.38 -8.30 46.12
CA SER A 483 -5.04 -6.95 45.69
C SER A 483 -4.69 -6.91 44.20
N ALA A 484 -5.56 -6.32 43.40
CA ALA A 484 -5.21 -5.84 42.07
C ALA A 484 -4.15 -4.74 42.24
N ALA A 485 -2.93 -4.99 41.76
CA ALA A 485 -1.91 -3.95 41.67
C ALA A 485 -2.45 -2.82 40.79
N GLU A 486 -2.80 -1.68 41.39
CA GLU A 486 -3.19 -0.47 40.69
C GLU A 486 -2.03 0.03 39.84
N VAL A 487 -2.19 -0.05 38.52
CA VAL A 487 -1.36 0.68 37.56
C VAL A 487 -1.63 2.17 37.77
N LYS A 488 -0.84 2.84 38.62
CA LYS A 488 -0.89 4.30 38.81
C LYS A 488 -0.48 4.98 37.49
N GLY A 489 -1.44 5.64 36.83
CA GLY A 489 -1.21 6.39 35.58
C GLY A 489 -2.40 6.39 34.61
N PHE A 490 -3.35 5.47 34.76
CA PHE A 490 -4.55 5.40 33.93
C PHE A 490 -5.83 5.49 34.76
N ALA A 491 -6.67 6.47 34.45
CA ALA A 491 -8.02 6.58 34.97
C ALA A 491 -8.92 5.57 34.26
N VAL A 492 -9.64 4.74 35.03
CA VAL A 492 -10.67 3.86 34.47
C VAL A 492 -12.04 4.32 34.92
N ALA A 493 -12.94 4.48 33.95
CA ALA A 493 -14.27 5.02 34.16
C ALA A 493 -15.28 4.40 33.17
N GLY A 494 -16.56 4.77 33.28
CA GLY A 494 -17.57 4.39 32.29
C GLY A 494 -18.99 4.39 32.82
N ALA A 495 -19.89 3.80 32.02
CA ALA A 495 -21.32 3.74 32.31
C ALA A 495 -21.73 2.33 32.75
N GLY A 496 -22.46 2.28 33.88
CA GLY A 496 -22.87 1.03 34.52
C GLY A 496 -21.77 0.44 35.42
N GLY A 497 -22.16 -0.13 36.55
CA GLY A 497 -21.26 -0.68 37.57
C GLY A 497 -21.42 -2.19 37.75
N GLY A 498 -20.31 -2.86 38.11
CA GLY A 498 -20.30 -4.30 38.40
C GLY A 498 -20.83 -5.11 37.22
N ILE A 499 -21.89 -5.90 37.46
CA ILE A 499 -22.51 -6.70 36.41
C ILE A 499 -23.11 -5.81 35.32
N THR A 500 -23.75 -4.66 35.63
CA THR A 500 -24.52 -3.80 34.67
C THR A 500 -23.67 -2.96 33.72
N ARG A 501 -22.36 -3.22 33.63
CA ARG A 501 -21.40 -2.42 32.89
C ARG A 501 -21.71 -2.42 31.39
N ARG A 502 -21.83 -1.22 30.81
CA ARG A 502 -22.13 -1.01 29.38
C ARG A 502 -20.93 -0.45 28.63
N THR A 503 -20.12 0.38 29.27
CA THR A 503 -18.91 0.96 28.69
C THR A 503 -17.74 0.91 29.67
N VAL A 504 -16.52 0.84 29.13
CA VAL A 504 -15.27 1.06 29.86
C VAL A 504 -14.43 2.05 29.08
N TRP A 505 -13.93 3.04 29.78
CA TRP A 505 -12.98 4.02 29.28
C TRP A 505 -11.74 3.96 30.16
N THR A 506 -10.59 3.69 29.56
CA THR A 506 -9.29 3.81 30.22
C THR A 506 -8.55 4.95 29.56
N THR A 507 -8.26 6.02 30.31
CA THR A 507 -7.54 7.19 29.78
C THR A 507 -6.33 7.51 30.63
N GLY A 508 -5.19 7.79 29.99
CA GLY A 508 -3.98 8.26 30.63
C GLY A 508 -3.29 9.30 29.76
N TYR A 509 -2.56 10.23 30.39
CA TYR A 509 -1.88 11.29 29.68
C TYR A 509 -0.64 11.81 30.40
N ASP A 510 0.27 12.39 29.63
CA ASP A 510 1.43 13.18 30.05
C ASP A 510 1.68 14.26 28.99
N GLY A 511 2.71 15.09 29.12
CA GLY A 511 3.02 16.13 28.14
C GLY A 511 3.40 15.63 26.73
N ARG A 512 3.47 14.32 26.48
CA ARG A 512 3.87 13.69 25.20
C ARG A 512 2.72 12.96 24.52
N LEU A 513 1.82 12.35 25.28
CA LEU A 513 0.73 11.54 24.76
C LEU A 513 -0.49 11.63 25.69
N ALA A 514 -1.67 11.84 25.13
CA ALA A 514 -2.94 11.48 25.74
C ALA A 514 -3.50 10.26 25.01
N LEU A 515 -3.89 9.23 25.75
CA LEU A 515 -4.30 7.92 25.23
C LEU A 515 -5.61 7.49 25.89
N THR A 516 -6.61 7.16 25.08
CA THR A 516 -7.88 6.57 25.52
C THR A 516 -8.11 5.22 24.84
N VAL A 517 -8.49 4.23 25.65
CA VAL A 517 -9.01 2.92 25.22
C VAL A 517 -10.47 2.83 25.65
N ALA A 518 -11.36 2.56 24.70
CA ALA A 518 -12.79 2.43 24.93
C ALA A 518 -13.27 1.02 24.59
N LEU A 519 -14.06 0.43 25.48
CA LEU A 519 -14.79 -0.81 25.26
C LEU A 519 -16.28 -0.57 25.39
N PHE A 520 -17.04 -1.16 24.49
CA PHE A 520 -18.50 -1.15 24.54
C PHE A 520 -19.05 -2.33 23.77
N ALA A 521 -20.31 -2.68 24.00
CA ALA A 521 -20.92 -3.81 23.35
C ALA A 521 -22.25 -3.44 22.68
N ASP A 522 -22.55 -4.14 21.59
CA ASP A 522 -23.85 -4.08 20.94
C ASP A 522 -24.41 -5.47 20.64
N ARG A 523 -25.69 -5.50 20.31
CA ARG A 523 -26.37 -6.68 19.76
C ARG A 523 -27.30 -6.25 18.63
N ALA A 524 -27.72 -7.22 17.82
CA ALA A 524 -28.69 -6.95 16.75
C ALA A 524 -29.98 -6.34 17.33
N GLY A 525 -30.42 -5.24 16.73
CA GLY A 525 -31.70 -4.60 17.04
C GLY A 525 -32.87 -5.24 16.28
N ASP A 526 -34.08 -4.80 16.60
CA ASP A 526 -35.31 -5.37 16.03
C ASP A 526 -35.46 -5.10 14.51
N LYS A 527 -34.77 -4.07 13.99
CA LYS A 527 -34.73 -3.74 12.57
C LYS A 527 -33.45 -4.27 11.93
N LYS A 528 -33.58 -4.85 10.74
CA LYS A 528 -32.44 -5.32 9.95
C LYS A 528 -31.40 -4.19 9.75
N GLY A 529 -30.15 -4.47 10.11
CA GLY A 529 -29.04 -3.51 9.99
C GLY A 529 -28.94 -2.49 11.12
N THR A 530 -29.77 -2.60 12.17
CA THR A 530 -29.64 -1.78 13.38
C THR A 530 -29.03 -2.58 14.52
N THR A 531 -28.36 -1.88 15.43
CA THR A 531 -27.83 -2.44 16.67
C THR A 531 -28.36 -1.65 17.87
N VAL A 532 -28.39 -2.30 19.02
CA VAL A 532 -28.73 -1.67 20.30
C VAL A 532 -27.60 -1.93 21.30
N PRO A 533 -27.32 -0.98 22.22
CA PRO A 533 -26.32 -1.18 23.25
C PRO A 533 -26.56 -2.48 24.04
N ALA A 534 -25.47 -3.16 24.35
CA ALA A 534 -25.46 -4.38 25.14
C ALA A 534 -24.54 -4.23 26.35
N GLN A 535 -24.71 -5.11 27.31
CA GLN A 535 -23.83 -5.23 28.47
C GLN A 535 -22.49 -5.84 28.04
N LEU A 536 -21.40 -5.33 28.60
CA LEU A 536 -20.09 -5.92 28.40
C LEU A 536 -20.01 -7.26 29.14
N PRO A 537 -19.30 -8.27 28.59
CA PRO A 537 -19.11 -9.54 29.30
C PRO A 537 -18.34 -9.30 30.60
N ASN A 538 -18.65 -10.08 31.64
CA ASN A 538 -17.95 -9.97 32.92
C ASN A 538 -16.58 -10.67 32.89
N GLU A 539 -16.44 -11.71 32.07
CA GLU A 539 -15.20 -12.47 31.94
C GLU A 539 -14.75 -12.64 30.47
N PRO A 540 -13.44 -12.48 30.21
CA PRO A 540 -12.45 -11.88 31.12
C PRO A 540 -12.75 -10.39 31.34
N SER A 541 -12.25 -9.83 32.44
CA SER A 541 -12.59 -8.47 32.89
C SER A 541 -12.31 -7.42 31.80
N PRO A 542 -13.34 -6.70 31.30
CA PRO A 542 -13.16 -5.63 30.30
C PRO A 542 -12.27 -4.51 30.82
N THR A 543 -12.38 -4.19 32.11
CA THR A 543 -11.54 -3.18 32.77
C THR A 543 -10.06 -3.56 32.73
N GLN A 544 -9.72 -4.79 33.15
CA GLN A 544 -8.34 -5.26 33.11
C GLN A 544 -7.81 -5.33 31.67
N PHE A 545 -8.64 -5.77 30.72
CA PHE A 545 -8.28 -5.76 29.31
C PHE A 545 -7.93 -4.36 28.81
N ALA A 546 -8.81 -3.36 29.05
CA ALA A 546 -8.57 -1.98 28.64
C ALA A 546 -7.32 -1.38 29.29
N GLN A 547 -7.08 -1.67 30.57
CA GLN A 547 -5.87 -1.24 31.29
C GLN A 547 -4.60 -1.85 30.70
N ASN A 548 -4.60 -3.15 30.43
CA ASN A 548 -3.44 -3.84 29.86
C ASN A 548 -3.11 -3.34 28.45
N VAL A 549 -4.15 -3.09 27.64
CA VAL A 549 -3.98 -2.48 26.31
C VAL A 549 -3.41 -1.08 26.44
N ALA A 550 -3.96 -0.24 27.32
CA ALA A 550 -3.48 1.13 27.52
C ALA A 550 -2.01 1.15 27.98
N ALA A 551 -1.67 0.36 28.99
CA ALA A 551 -0.30 0.25 29.51
C ALA A 551 0.68 -0.25 28.44
N GLY A 552 0.35 -1.30 27.68
CA GLY A 552 1.22 -1.81 26.64
C GLY A 552 1.46 -0.81 25.50
N ILE A 553 0.44 -0.05 25.11
CA ILE A 553 0.59 1.02 24.09
C ILE A 553 1.44 2.16 24.64
N TRP A 554 1.24 2.52 25.91
CA TRP A 554 2.01 3.56 26.58
C TRP A 554 3.50 3.21 26.68
N ASP A 555 3.82 1.97 27.06
CA ASP A 555 5.19 1.47 27.09
C ASP A 555 5.83 1.48 25.70
N ALA A 556 5.08 1.08 24.66
CA ALA A 556 5.55 1.15 23.28
C ALA A 556 5.81 2.59 22.81
N ALA A 557 4.99 3.55 23.24
CA ALA A 557 5.16 4.97 22.91
C ALA A 557 6.36 5.60 23.66
N THR A 558 6.58 5.22 24.92
CA THR A 558 7.59 5.84 25.79
C THR A 558 8.98 5.22 25.67
N SER A 559 9.09 3.91 25.41
CA SER A 559 10.36 3.20 25.18
C SER A 559 11.14 3.70 23.95
N LYS A 560 10.45 4.24 22.94
CA LYS A 560 11.09 4.87 21.76
C LYS A 560 11.75 6.23 22.05
N GLY A 561 11.39 6.89 23.16
CA GLY A 561 11.80 8.27 23.44
C GLY A 561 13.30 8.49 23.66
N GLY A 562 14.05 7.44 24.05
CA GLY A 562 15.46 7.56 24.43
C GLY A 562 16.46 7.61 23.27
N SER A 563 16.13 7.12 22.08
CA SER A 563 17.14 6.89 21.01
C SER A 563 17.04 7.80 19.79
N ARG A 564 15.86 8.35 19.44
CA ARG A 564 15.67 9.03 18.13
C ARG A 564 15.36 10.53 18.19
N SER A 565 14.96 11.04 19.36
CA SER A 565 14.64 12.47 19.57
C SER A 565 15.85 13.39 19.33
N ALA A 566 17.06 12.94 19.67
CA ALA A 566 18.29 13.71 19.45
C ALA A 566 18.64 13.83 17.96
N THR A 567 18.43 12.77 17.18
CA THR A 567 18.83 12.69 15.78
C THR A 567 17.85 13.41 14.85
N ALA A 568 16.54 13.32 15.12
CA ALA A 568 15.53 14.02 14.33
C ALA A 568 15.58 15.54 14.54
N ARG A 569 15.76 16.00 15.78
CA ARG A 569 15.97 17.43 16.07
C ARG A 569 17.31 17.96 15.55
N ALA A 570 18.32 17.11 15.38
CA ALA A 570 19.57 17.49 14.74
C ALA A 570 19.38 17.66 13.22
N ALA A 571 18.72 16.70 12.56
CA ALA A 571 18.47 16.74 11.12
C ALA A 571 17.56 17.91 10.69
N GLU A 572 16.57 18.27 11.50
CA GLU A 572 15.67 19.40 11.22
C GLU A 572 16.38 20.75 11.41
N ARG A 573 17.24 20.87 12.44
CA ARG A 573 18.10 22.05 12.63
C ARG A 573 19.15 22.20 11.53
N ASP A 574 19.70 21.11 11.04
CA ASP A 574 20.68 21.14 9.93
C ASP A 574 19.99 21.53 8.61
N ALA A 575 18.78 21.02 8.34
CA ALA A 575 18.00 21.37 7.16
C ALA A 575 17.51 22.84 7.16
N GLU A 576 17.17 23.40 8.32
CA GLU A 576 16.84 24.84 8.45
C GLU A 576 18.08 25.73 8.27
N ARG A 577 19.26 25.25 8.66
CA ARG A 577 20.54 25.96 8.49
C ARG A 577 21.00 25.98 7.02
N ASP A 578 20.72 24.91 6.28
CA ASP A 578 21.03 24.78 4.86
C ASP A 578 20.04 25.53 3.95
N ALA A 579 18.83 25.86 4.44
CA ALA A 579 17.84 26.66 3.72
C ALA A 579 17.99 28.19 3.95
N ALA A 580 18.78 28.58 4.95
CA ALA A 580 19.04 29.98 5.30
C ALA A 580 20.39 30.52 4.77
N ASN A 581 21.21 29.66 4.17
CA ASN A 581 22.42 30.00 3.40
C ASN A 581 22.17 29.74 1.91
#